data_AF-A0A3C0CUY2-F1
#
_entry.id   AF-A0A3C0CUY2-F1
#
_cell.length_a   1.000
_cell.length_b   1.000
_cell.length_c   1.000
_cell.angle_alpha   90.00
_cell.angle_beta   90.00
_cell.angle_gamma   90.00
#
_symmetry.space_group_name_H-M   'P 1'
#
loop_
_entity.id
_entity.type
_entity.pdbx_description
1 polymer ?
#
loop_
_entity_poly.entity_id
_entity_poly.type
_entity_poly.pdbx_seq_one_letter_code
_entity_poly.pdbx_strand_id
1 'polypeptide(L)'
;MKPDCMVCRIFDPHKQPKHNLGPTRILFRDARLTDDSKRVLAGKTSEGMNYAEIKTENIINRATGVATSGGLRTQERVPAGSEFEFNIVLRIFEGDDEEGIEQFIEEGIKLLQNESLGSSGSRGYGEIKISPNGEYRVSA
;
A
#
# COMPACT_ATOMS: atom_id res chain seq x y z
N MET A 1 -2.74 -12.63 25.26
CA MET A 1 -2.63 -12.76 23.80
C MET A 1 -2.90 -14.21 23.44
N LYS A 2 -3.55 -14.51 22.31
CA LYS A 2 -3.69 -15.90 21.86
C LYS A 2 -2.29 -16.43 21.48
N PRO A 3 -1.84 -17.59 22.00
CA PRO A 3 -0.52 -18.15 21.70
C PRO A 3 -0.27 -18.33 20.18
N ASP A 4 -1.34 -18.61 19.43
CA ASP A 4 -1.30 -18.94 18.01
C ASP A 4 -1.68 -17.75 17.10
N CYS A 5 -1.35 -16.52 17.52
CA CYS A 5 -1.65 -15.34 16.73
C CYS A 5 -0.66 -15.17 15.56
N MET A 6 -1.02 -15.64 14.36
CA MET A 6 -0.23 -15.48 13.13
C MET A 6 0.08 -14.01 12.82
N VAL A 7 -0.93 -13.13 12.90
CA VAL A 7 -0.78 -11.68 12.70
C VAL A 7 0.26 -11.09 13.64
N CYS A 8 0.20 -11.45 14.93
CA CYS A 8 1.14 -10.94 15.94
C CYS A 8 2.56 -11.44 15.68
N ARG A 9 2.70 -12.70 15.25
CA ARG A 9 4.00 -13.31 14.95
C ARG A 9 4.64 -12.63 13.73
N ILE A 10 3.85 -12.38 12.68
CA ILE A 10 4.34 -11.79 11.44
C ILE A 10 4.62 -10.30 11.60
N PHE A 11 3.66 -9.52 12.13
CA PHE A 11 3.66 -8.06 12.10
C PHE A 11 4.07 -7.37 13.41
N ASP A 12 4.39 -8.13 14.45
CA ASP A 12 4.71 -7.66 15.80
C ASP A 12 3.52 -7.03 16.58
N PRO A 13 3.25 -7.43 17.83
CA PRO A 13 2.20 -6.84 18.64
C PRO A 13 2.73 -5.62 19.41
N HIS A 14 2.96 -4.50 18.71
CA HIS A 14 3.54 -3.26 19.26
C HIS A 14 2.96 -2.81 20.63
N LYS A 15 1.67 -3.03 20.89
CA LYS A 15 1.01 -2.64 22.16
C LYS A 15 1.31 -3.58 23.34
N GLN A 16 2.03 -4.68 23.12
CA GLN A 16 2.43 -5.65 24.13
C GLN A 16 3.92 -5.96 24.03
N PRO A 17 4.81 -5.01 24.39
CA PRO A 17 6.26 -5.17 24.18
C PRO A 17 6.89 -6.34 24.96
N LYS A 18 6.19 -6.88 25.96
CA LYS A 18 6.60 -8.09 26.70
C LYS A 18 5.84 -9.29 26.15
N HIS A 19 6.39 -9.93 25.12
CA HIS A 19 5.88 -11.16 24.53
C HIS A 19 7.00 -12.13 24.19
N ASN A 20 6.67 -13.42 24.06
CA ASN A 20 7.64 -14.48 23.74
C ASN A 20 7.58 -14.92 22.26
N LEU A 21 7.04 -14.08 21.36
CA LEU A 21 6.95 -14.41 19.93
C LEU A 21 8.29 -14.33 19.18
N GLY A 22 9.34 -13.74 19.76
CA GLY A 22 10.57 -13.42 19.03
C GLY A 22 10.42 -12.21 18.10
N PRO A 23 11.38 -11.97 17.19
CA PRO A 23 11.38 -10.82 16.29
C PRO A 23 10.28 -10.88 15.20
N THR A 24 9.97 -9.73 14.60
CA THR A 24 9.06 -9.61 13.45
C THR A 24 9.54 -10.44 12.24
N ARG A 25 8.63 -11.17 11.58
CA ARG A 25 8.98 -12.00 10.40
C ARG A 25 8.97 -11.19 9.11
N ILE A 26 8.18 -10.11 9.04
CA ILE A 26 8.06 -9.31 7.81
C ILE A 26 8.77 -7.96 7.92
N LEU A 27 9.19 -7.43 6.78
CA LEU A 27 9.70 -6.08 6.63
C LEU A 27 9.23 -5.49 5.30
N PHE A 28 8.51 -4.38 5.36
CA PHE A 28 8.11 -3.60 4.18
C PHE A 28 9.10 -2.45 3.97
N ARG A 29 9.71 -2.37 2.80
CA ARG A 29 10.53 -1.23 2.39
C ARG A 29 9.67 -0.17 1.68
N ASP A 30 10.14 1.07 1.71
CA ASP A 30 9.54 2.16 0.93
C ASP A 30 9.45 1.78 -0.54
N ALA A 31 8.30 2.07 -1.15
CA ALA A 31 8.09 1.93 -2.58
C ALA A 31 8.61 3.18 -3.31
N ARG A 32 9.55 3.02 -4.23
CA ARG A 32 10.13 4.12 -5.03
C ARG A 32 9.60 4.07 -6.45
N LEU A 33 9.39 5.23 -7.08
CA LEU A 33 8.96 5.27 -8.49
C LEU A 33 9.96 4.51 -9.37
N THR A 34 9.44 3.76 -10.35
CA THR A 34 10.27 3.18 -11.43
C THR A 34 10.92 4.29 -12.25
N ASP A 35 12.07 4.01 -12.86
CA ASP A 35 12.76 5.00 -13.69
C ASP A 35 11.92 5.41 -14.92
N ASP A 36 11.12 4.49 -15.45
CA ASP A 36 10.18 4.79 -16.53
C ASP A 36 9.06 5.72 -16.05
N SER A 37 8.47 5.47 -14.87
CA SER A 37 7.47 6.38 -14.30
C SER A 37 8.05 7.76 -13.99
N LYS A 38 9.27 7.83 -13.44
CA LYS A 38 9.97 9.11 -13.23
C LYS A 38 10.14 9.88 -14.55
N ARG A 39 10.54 9.19 -15.62
CA ARG A 39 10.73 9.80 -16.95
C ARG A 39 9.41 10.33 -17.52
N VAL A 40 8.35 9.54 -17.46
CA VAL A 40 7.01 9.95 -17.93
C VAL A 40 6.49 11.16 -17.16
N LEU A 41 6.60 11.16 -15.84
CA LEU A 41 6.14 12.28 -15.00
C LEU A 41 7.01 13.54 -15.18
N ALA A 42 8.32 13.38 -15.38
CA ALA A 42 9.22 14.49 -15.68
C ALA A 42 8.90 15.14 -17.04
N GLY A 43 8.61 14.33 -18.08
CA GLY A 43 8.17 14.83 -19.39
C GLY A 43 6.90 15.68 -19.29
N LYS A 44 5.90 15.19 -18.54
CA LYS A 44 4.67 15.95 -18.25
C LYS A 44 4.96 17.29 -17.54
N THR A 45 5.95 17.31 -16.65
CA THR A 45 6.40 18.54 -15.97
C THR A 45 7.00 19.56 -16.93
N SER A 46 7.78 19.11 -17.91
CA SER A 46 8.31 20.01 -18.94
C SER A 46 7.21 20.60 -19.85
N GLU A 47 6.06 19.95 -19.94
CA GLU A 47 4.85 20.43 -20.65
C GLU A 47 3.94 21.29 -19.76
N GLY A 48 4.35 21.59 -18.51
CA GLY A 48 3.60 22.40 -17.56
C GLY A 48 2.59 21.64 -16.70
N MET A 49 2.60 20.31 -16.70
CA MET A 49 1.76 19.47 -15.82
C MET A 49 2.51 19.01 -14.57
N ASN A 50 1.86 18.96 -13.41
CA ASN A 50 2.52 18.56 -12.15
C ASN A 50 2.90 17.06 -12.13
N TYR A 51 3.91 16.70 -11.32
CA TYR A 51 4.24 15.31 -10.97
C TYR A 51 3.08 14.56 -10.29
N ALA A 52 2.17 15.31 -9.66
CA ALA A 52 0.92 14.83 -9.08
C ALA A 52 -0.28 15.37 -9.86
N GLU A 53 -1.34 14.58 -9.96
CA GLU A 53 -2.62 15.03 -10.50
C GLU A 53 -3.40 15.80 -9.44
N ILE A 54 -3.98 16.94 -9.81
CA ILE A 54 -4.90 17.70 -8.97
C ILE A 54 -6.32 17.23 -9.27
N LYS A 55 -6.93 16.49 -8.35
CA LYS A 55 -8.34 16.09 -8.44
C LYS A 55 -9.21 17.00 -7.59
N THR A 56 -10.19 17.65 -8.23
CA THR A 56 -11.19 18.46 -7.54
C THR A 56 -12.51 17.70 -7.44
N GLU A 57 -13.10 17.71 -6.25
CA GLU A 57 -14.38 17.09 -5.92
C GLU A 57 -15.31 18.13 -5.29
N ASN A 58 -16.62 17.91 -5.40
CA ASN A 58 -17.63 18.79 -4.82
C ASN A 58 -18.70 18.01 -4.04
N ILE A 59 -19.35 18.71 -3.11
CA ILE A 59 -20.52 18.22 -2.39
C ILE A 59 -21.76 18.90 -2.97
N ILE A 60 -22.66 18.13 -3.58
CA ILE A 60 -23.89 18.65 -4.19
C ILE A 60 -25.05 18.50 -3.20
N ASN A 61 -25.75 19.60 -2.92
CA ASN A 61 -26.99 19.56 -2.16
C ASN A 61 -28.08 18.89 -3.02
N ARG A 62 -28.60 17.75 -2.56
CA ARG A 62 -29.56 16.93 -3.32
C ARG A 62 -30.91 17.62 -3.56
N ALA A 63 -31.31 18.56 -2.70
CA ALA A 63 -32.59 19.26 -2.84
C ALA A 63 -32.52 20.38 -3.89
N THR A 64 -31.39 21.09 -3.98
CA THR A 64 -31.23 22.24 -4.87
C THR A 64 -30.44 21.92 -6.13
N GLY A 65 -29.71 20.81 -6.16
CA GLY A 65 -28.78 20.46 -7.25
C GLY A 65 -27.53 21.35 -7.29
N VAL A 66 -27.35 22.24 -6.31
CA VAL A 66 -26.27 23.22 -6.27
C VAL A 66 -25.12 22.71 -5.41
N ALA A 67 -23.89 23.04 -5.79
CA ALA A 67 -22.72 22.81 -4.96
C ALA A 67 -22.86 23.53 -3.61
N THR A 68 -22.58 22.82 -2.51
CA THR A 68 -22.64 23.38 -1.17
C THR A 68 -21.52 24.42 -1.00
N SER A 69 -21.80 25.53 -0.33
CA SER A 69 -20.75 26.51 0.02
C SER A 69 -19.66 25.83 0.85
N GLY A 70 -18.39 25.99 0.45
CA GLY A 70 -17.25 25.28 1.05
C GLY A 70 -17.18 23.78 0.74
N GLY A 71 -18.03 23.27 -0.17
CA GLY A 71 -18.06 21.86 -0.56
C GLY A 71 -17.02 21.47 -1.61
N LEU A 72 -16.30 22.43 -2.20
CA LEU A 72 -15.23 22.18 -3.17
C LEU A 72 -13.96 21.74 -2.42
N ARG A 73 -13.39 20.62 -2.84
CA ARG A 73 -12.19 20.04 -2.24
C ARG A 73 -11.22 19.66 -3.34
N THR A 74 -9.98 20.08 -3.18
CA THR A 74 -8.91 19.78 -4.13
C THR A 74 -7.86 18.95 -3.42
N GLN A 75 -7.48 17.82 -4.02
CA GLN A 75 -6.50 16.89 -3.47
C GLN A 75 -5.48 16.56 -4.56
N GLU A 76 -4.21 16.55 -4.19
CA GLU A 76 -3.17 15.96 -5.01
C GLU A 76 -3.23 14.44 -4.90
N ARG A 77 -3.01 13.75 -6.01
CA ARG A 77 -2.87 12.29 -6.05
C ARG A 77 -1.80 11.87 -7.03
N VAL A 78 -1.21 10.72 -6.79
CA VAL A 78 -0.33 10.07 -7.76
C VAL A 78 -1.15 9.78 -9.03
N PRO A 79 -0.69 10.18 -10.24
CA PRO A 79 -1.41 9.89 -11.46
C PRO A 79 -1.58 8.38 -11.69
N ALA A 80 -2.77 7.98 -12.16
CA ALA A 80 -3.04 6.58 -12.47
C ALA A 80 -2.03 6.02 -13.50
N GLY A 81 -1.61 4.77 -13.30
CA GLY A 81 -0.59 4.13 -14.11
C GLY A 81 0.86 4.46 -13.70
N SER A 82 1.07 5.25 -12.65
CA SER A 82 2.41 5.38 -12.05
C SER A 82 2.82 4.08 -11.37
N GLU A 83 4.02 3.60 -11.66
CA GLU A 83 4.56 2.34 -11.15
C GLU A 83 5.63 2.58 -10.08
N PHE A 84 5.64 1.70 -9.09
CA PHE A 84 6.58 1.74 -7.97
C PHE A 84 7.22 0.37 -7.77
N GLU A 85 8.52 0.38 -7.48
CA GLU A 85 9.26 -0.79 -7.01
C GLU A 85 9.29 -0.78 -5.50
N PHE A 86 8.92 -1.92 -4.90
CA PHE A 86 8.97 -2.12 -3.46
C PHE A 86 9.56 -3.50 -3.16
N ASN A 87 9.95 -3.69 -1.90
CA ASN A 87 10.54 -4.93 -1.44
C ASN A 87 9.90 -5.35 -0.12
N ILE A 88 9.45 -6.60 -0.06
CA ILE A 88 9.01 -7.27 1.16
C ILE A 88 10.04 -8.34 1.48
N VAL A 89 10.53 -8.35 2.72
CA VAL A 89 11.42 -9.40 3.22
C VAL A 89 10.69 -10.24 4.25
N LEU A 90 10.65 -11.56 4.02
CA LEU A 90 10.25 -12.55 5.01
C LEU A 90 11.49 -13.16 5.67
N ARG A 91 11.48 -13.22 7.00
CA ARG A 91 12.53 -13.80 7.84
C ARG A 91 11.94 -15.04 8.49
N ILE A 92 12.48 -16.19 8.14
CA ILE A 92 12.06 -17.50 8.67
C ILE A 92 13.05 -17.91 9.76
N PHE A 93 12.53 -18.26 10.94
CA PHE A 93 13.32 -18.73 12.07
C PHE A 93 13.05 -20.22 12.34
N GLU A 94 13.92 -20.84 13.13
CA GLU A 94 13.72 -22.22 13.57
C GLU A 94 12.35 -22.37 14.28
N GLY A 95 11.54 -23.33 13.80
CA GLY A 95 10.20 -23.59 14.32
C GLY A 95 9.09 -22.70 13.75
N ASP A 96 9.39 -21.80 12.83
CA ASP A 96 8.35 -21.10 12.05
C ASP A 96 7.78 -22.04 10.96
N ASP A 97 6.49 -21.90 10.69
CA ASP A 97 5.79 -22.54 9.56
C ASP A 97 5.97 -21.64 8.33
N GLU A 98 7.03 -21.89 7.56
CA GLU A 98 7.40 -21.09 6.38
C GLU A 98 6.25 -21.02 5.36
N GLU A 99 5.68 -22.17 5.00
CA GLU A 99 4.60 -22.26 4.01
C GLU A 99 3.35 -21.53 4.49
N GLY A 100 2.97 -21.71 5.76
CA GLY A 100 1.82 -21.00 6.34
C GLY A 100 2.02 -19.48 6.39
N ILE A 101 3.25 -19.01 6.65
CA ILE A 101 3.58 -17.57 6.64
C ILE A 101 3.52 -17.01 5.21
N GLU A 102 4.10 -17.70 4.24
CA GLU A 102 4.08 -17.28 2.82
C GLU A 102 2.63 -17.17 2.32
N GLN A 103 1.81 -18.21 2.54
CA GLN A 103 0.40 -18.21 2.15
C GLN A 103 -0.40 -17.08 2.83
N PHE A 104 -0.15 -16.81 4.11
CA PHE A 104 -0.82 -15.74 4.84
C PHE A 104 -0.51 -14.35 4.25
N ILE A 105 0.74 -14.13 3.84
CA ILE A 105 1.16 -12.87 3.22
C ILE A 105 0.61 -12.73 1.81
N GLU A 106 0.62 -13.80 1.02
CA GLU A 106 -0.01 -13.80 -0.30
C GLU A 106 -1.50 -13.48 -0.23
N GLU A 107 -2.22 -14.07 0.73
CA GLU A 107 -3.63 -13.76 0.98
C GLU A 107 -3.81 -12.28 1.31
N GLY A 108 -2.98 -11.73 2.20
CA GLY A 108 -3.00 -10.30 2.53
C GLY A 108 -2.76 -9.40 1.32
N ILE A 109 -1.82 -9.75 0.43
CA ILE A 109 -1.55 -9.02 -0.82
C ILE A 109 -2.74 -9.10 -1.78
N LYS A 110 -3.38 -10.27 -1.91
CA LYS A 110 -4.59 -10.46 -2.73
C LYS A 110 -5.75 -9.62 -2.18
N LEU A 111 -5.95 -9.61 -0.86
CA LEU A 111 -6.98 -8.79 -0.21
C LEU A 111 -6.74 -7.29 -0.41
N LEU A 112 -5.48 -6.84 -0.29
CA LEU A 112 -5.13 -5.44 -0.48
C LEU A 112 -5.45 -4.96 -1.92
N GLN A 113 -5.23 -5.80 -2.94
CA GLN A 113 -5.57 -5.48 -4.33
C GLN A 113 -7.07 -5.42 -4.59
N ASN A 114 -7.89 -6.08 -3.77
CA ASN A 114 -9.35 -5.97 -3.81
C ASN A 114 -9.86 -4.77 -2.99
N GLU A 115 -8.98 -4.07 -2.28
CA GLU A 115 -9.25 -2.85 -1.53
C GLU A 115 -8.42 -1.69 -2.11
N SER A 116 -8.28 -0.63 -1.33
CA SER A 116 -7.60 0.60 -1.63
C SER A 116 -6.42 0.80 -0.68
N LEU A 117 -5.33 1.37 -1.21
CA LEU A 117 -4.20 1.81 -0.44
C LEU A 117 -4.23 3.33 -0.24
N GLY A 118 -4.16 3.77 1.02
CA GLY A 118 -4.15 5.18 1.38
C GLY A 118 -5.55 5.70 1.72
N SER A 119 -5.84 6.94 1.33
CA SER A 119 -7.10 7.62 1.68
C SER A 119 -8.12 7.54 0.56
N SER A 120 -9.40 7.70 0.91
CA SER A 120 -10.48 7.99 -0.04
C SER A 120 -10.85 6.86 -1.00
N GLY A 121 -10.57 5.60 -0.64
CA GLY A 121 -10.91 4.41 -1.43
C GLY A 121 -12.35 4.35 -1.92
N SER A 122 -13.31 4.64 -1.03
CA SER A 122 -14.75 4.70 -1.36
C SER A 122 -15.12 5.73 -2.42
N ARG A 123 -14.21 6.65 -2.78
CA ARG A 123 -14.34 7.67 -3.83
C ARG A 123 -13.47 7.38 -5.06
N GLY A 124 -12.95 6.15 -5.17
CA GLY A 124 -12.14 5.66 -6.29
C GLY A 124 -10.68 6.11 -6.26
N TYR A 125 -10.06 6.14 -5.08
CA TYR A 125 -8.62 6.37 -4.92
C TYR A 125 -7.93 5.09 -4.47
N GLY A 126 -6.62 5.01 -4.69
CA GLY A 126 -5.81 3.97 -4.04
C GLY A 126 -6.01 2.57 -4.61
N GLU A 127 -6.71 2.39 -5.72
CA GLU A 127 -6.70 1.12 -6.45
C GLU A 127 -5.26 0.82 -6.88
N ILE A 128 -4.76 -0.35 -6.49
CA ILE A 128 -3.41 -0.79 -6.82
C ILE A 128 -3.44 -2.18 -7.45
N LYS A 129 -2.41 -2.45 -8.25
CA LYS A 129 -2.08 -3.79 -8.70
C LYS A 129 -0.65 -4.10 -8.28
N ILE A 130 -0.43 -5.28 -7.72
CA ILE A 130 0.88 -5.78 -7.31
C ILE A 130 1.25 -6.92 -8.25
N SER A 131 2.39 -6.76 -8.93
CA SER A 131 2.96 -7.79 -9.80
C SER A 131 4.31 -8.23 -9.20
N PRO A 132 4.51 -9.51 -8.86
CA PRO A 132 5.78 -9.98 -8.33
C PRO A 132 6.87 -9.98 -9.40
N ASN A 133 8.00 -9.34 -9.12
CA ASN A 133 9.19 -9.32 -9.96
C ASN A 133 10.28 -10.21 -9.33
N GLY A 134 10.03 -11.52 -9.33
CA GLY A 134 10.96 -12.56 -8.86
C GLY A 134 10.99 -12.79 -7.34
N GLU A 135 11.29 -14.02 -6.94
CA GLU A 135 11.60 -14.41 -5.57
C GLU A 135 13.12 -14.53 -5.39
N TYR A 136 13.65 -13.90 -4.34
CA TYR A 136 15.06 -14.02 -3.97
C TYR A 136 15.14 -14.63 -2.58
N ARG A 137 15.50 -15.91 -2.49
CA ARG A 137 15.75 -16.62 -1.24
C ARG A 137 17.22 -16.48 -0.87
N VAL A 138 17.51 -16.00 0.33
CA VAL A 138 18.86 -15.99 0.91
C VAL A 138 18.84 -16.91 2.12
N SER A 139 19.42 -18.09 1.99
CA SER A 139 19.65 -19.02 3.11
C SER A 139 20.97 -18.68 3.78
N ALA A 140 20.95 -18.46 5.10
CA ALA A 140 22.15 -18.41 5.93
C ALA A 140 22.52 -19.83 6.41
#